data_AF-A0A6J7EQA6-F1
#
_entry.id   AF-A0A6J7EQA6-F1
#
_cell.length_a   1.000
_cell.length_b   1.000
_cell.length_c   1.000
_cell.angle_alpha   90.00
_cell.angle_beta   90.00
_cell.angle_gamma   90.00
#
_symmetry.space_group_name_H-M   'P 1'
#
loop_
_entity.id
_entity.type
_entity.pdbx_description
1 polymer ?
#
loop_
_entity_poly.entity_id
_entity_poly.type
_entity_poly.pdbx_seq_one_letter_code
_entity_poly.pdbx_strand_id
1 'polypeptide(L)'
;MALLEQRNLAGIGNLYKCESLFIAGVSPWRTVQDVDDLAGLVTTAHRLLDRNKARPSQSTTGEEGYGRTHFVFERAGRQCRRCGATIRRARQGAAPADRATYWCGACQAD
;
A
#
# COMPACT_ATOMS: atom_id res chain seq x y z
N MET A 1 -18.25 -22.89 0.73
CA MET A 1 -17.68 -21.76 1.50
C MET A 1 -17.10 -20.76 0.51
N ALA A 2 -17.86 -19.74 0.08
CA ALA A 2 -17.48 -18.89 -1.07
C ALA A 2 -17.54 -17.37 -0.79
N LEU A 3 -17.68 -16.96 0.48
CA LEU A 3 -17.95 -15.56 0.87
C LEU A 3 -16.75 -14.83 1.52
N LEU A 4 -15.60 -15.48 1.69
CA LEU A 4 -14.40 -14.87 2.28
C LEU A 4 -13.47 -14.24 1.22
N GLU A 5 -13.57 -14.65 -0.04
CA GLU A 5 -12.70 -14.18 -1.13
C GLU A 5 -12.93 -12.69 -1.49
N GLN A 6 -14.18 -12.22 -1.48
CA GLN A 6 -14.47 -10.84 -1.91
C GLN A 6 -14.09 -9.77 -0.86
N ARG A 7 -14.07 -10.10 0.44
CA ARG A 7 -13.52 -9.20 1.48
C ARG A 7 -11.98 -9.16 1.45
N ASN A 8 -11.35 -10.28 1.13
CA ASN A 8 -9.89 -10.33 0.98
C ASN A 8 -9.42 -9.50 -0.22
N LEU A 9 -10.09 -9.57 -1.37
CA LEU A 9 -9.75 -8.77 -2.55
C LEU A 9 -9.72 -7.25 -2.28
N ALA A 10 -10.65 -6.75 -1.46
CA ALA A 10 -10.68 -5.35 -1.04
C ALA A 10 -9.47 -4.94 -0.19
N GLY A 11 -9.00 -5.82 0.70
CA GLY A 11 -7.82 -5.59 1.54
C GLY A 11 -6.52 -5.74 0.77
N ILE A 12 -6.43 -6.79 -0.04
CA ILE A 12 -5.29 -7.12 -0.90
C ILE A 12 -5.03 -6.01 -1.92
N GLY A 13 -6.08 -5.53 -2.60
CA GLY A 13 -5.94 -4.41 -3.55
C GLY A 13 -5.45 -3.12 -2.85
N ASN A 14 -5.95 -2.85 -1.65
CA ASN A 14 -5.55 -1.66 -0.90
C ASN A 14 -4.13 -1.74 -0.32
N LEU A 15 -3.68 -2.94 0.07
CA LEU A 15 -2.29 -3.22 0.43
C LEU A 15 -1.36 -2.84 -0.72
N TYR A 16 -1.55 -3.44 -1.89
CA TYR A 16 -0.66 -3.18 -3.02
C TYR A 16 -0.75 -1.75 -3.53
N LYS A 17 -1.94 -1.11 -3.45
CA LYS A 17 -2.08 0.33 -3.72
C LYS A 17 -1.16 1.16 -2.83
N CYS A 18 -1.26 1.01 -1.50
CA CYS A 18 -0.48 1.81 -0.56
C CYS A 18 1.03 1.53 -0.68
N GLU A 19 1.40 0.26 -0.82
CA GLU A 19 2.80 -0.16 -0.87
C GLU A 19 3.48 0.24 -2.18
N SER A 20 2.78 0.14 -3.32
CA SER A 20 3.34 0.54 -4.62
C SER A 20 3.55 2.06 -4.69
N LEU A 21 2.58 2.85 -4.19
CA LEU A 21 2.72 4.29 -4.09
C LEU A 21 3.89 4.69 -3.19
N PHE A 22 4.10 3.98 -2.07
CA PHE A 22 5.23 4.24 -1.19
C PHE A 22 6.58 3.91 -1.85
N ILE A 23 6.68 2.78 -2.55
CA ILE A 23 7.90 2.39 -3.28
C ILE A 23 8.22 3.40 -4.38
N ALA A 24 7.19 3.87 -5.10
CA ALA A 24 7.32 4.89 -6.13
C ALA A 24 7.54 6.32 -5.56
N GLY A 25 7.37 6.52 -4.25
CA GLY A 25 7.46 7.86 -3.63
C GLY A 25 6.31 8.80 -4.00
N VAL A 26 5.18 8.26 -4.48
CA VAL A 26 4.05 9.06 -4.97
C VAL A 26 3.05 9.32 -3.85
N SER A 27 2.62 10.57 -3.70
CA SER A 27 1.54 10.95 -2.77
C SER A 27 0.22 10.25 -3.14
N PRO A 28 -0.49 9.62 -2.18
CA PRO A 28 -1.79 9.01 -2.47
C PRO A 28 -2.90 10.03 -2.77
N TRP A 29 -2.65 11.32 -2.52
CA TRP A 29 -3.56 12.42 -2.79
C TRP A 29 -3.35 13.05 -4.15
N ARG A 30 -2.23 12.72 -4.81
CA ARG A 30 -1.96 13.15 -6.18
C ARG A 30 -2.94 12.48 -7.13
N THR A 31 -3.41 13.22 -8.12
CA THR A 31 -4.28 12.62 -9.14
C THR A 31 -3.47 11.69 -10.04
N VAL A 32 -4.11 10.66 -10.59
CA VAL A 32 -3.41 9.71 -11.47
C VAL A 32 -2.81 10.40 -12.70
N GLN A 33 -3.40 11.51 -13.14
CA GLN A 33 -2.94 12.29 -14.30
C GLN A 33 -1.60 13.01 -14.03
N ASP A 34 -1.29 13.28 -12.76
CA ASP A 34 -0.08 13.98 -12.34
C ASP A 34 1.06 13.00 -11.96
N VAL A 35 0.86 11.69 -12.16
CA VAL A 35 1.89 10.68 -11.89
C VAL A 35 2.79 10.53 -13.11
N ASP A 36 4.02 11.02 -12.99
CA ASP A 36 5.01 11.03 -14.09
C ASP A 36 5.32 9.62 -14.63
N ASP A 37 5.42 8.62 -13.75
CA ASP A 37 5.72 7.23 -14.12
C ASP A 37 4.59 6.26 -13.71
N LEU A 38 3.43 6.42 -14.34
CA LEU A 38 2.28 5.54 -14.12
C LEU A 38 2.59 4.08 -14.52
N ALA A 39 3.34 3.88 -15.59
CA ALA A 39 3.70 2.54 -16.07
C ALA A 39 4.60 1.79 -15.09
N GLY A 40 5.60 2.48 -14.51
CA GLY A 40 6.45 1.93 -13.45
C GLY A 40 5.69 1.64 -12.16
N LEU A 41 4.72 2.49 -11.79
CA LEU A 41 3.83 2.23 -10.65
C LEU A 41 3.00 0.95 -10.85
N VAL A 42 2.37 0.79 -12.02
CA VAL A 42 1.59 -0.42 -12.36
C VAL A 42 2.49 -1.66 -12.37
N THR A 43 3.69 -1.55 -12.95
CA THR A 43 4.68 -2.63 -12.97
C THR A 43 5.08 -3.04 -11.57
N THR A 44 5.30 -2.07 -10.67
CA THR A 44 5.63 -2.31 -9.26
C THR A 44 4.50 -3.05 -8.56
N ALA A 45 3.25 -2.60 -8.73
CA ALA A 45 2.08 -3.24 -8.15
C ALA A 45 1.93 -4.69 -8.64
N HIS A 46 2.11 -4.93 -9.94
CA HIS A 46 2.03 -6.26 -10.52
C HIS A 46 3.13 -7.19 -9.96
N ARG A 47 4.37 -6.70 -9.81
CA ARG A 47 5.47 -7.48 -9.21
C ARG A 47 5.19 -7.86 -7.76
N LEU A 48 4.63 -6.93 -6.96
CA LEU A 48 4.26 -7.22 -5.58
C LEU A 48 3.14 -8.28 -5.50
N LEU A 49 2.12 -8.15 -6.35
CA LEU A 49 1.05 -9.13 -6.49
C LEU A 49 1.60 -10.51 -6.86
N ASP A 50 2.42 -10.57 -7.92
CA ASP A 50 2.98 -11.82 -8.44
C ASP A 50 3.85 -12.54 -7.42
N ARG A 51 4.67 -11.80 -6.67
CA ARG A 51 5.51 -12.35 -5.60
C ARG A 51 4.72 -12.94 -4.43
N ASN A 52 3.53 -12.41 -4.18
CA ASN A 52 2.74 -12.73 -2.99
C ASN A 52 1.53 -13.64 -3.27
N LYS A 53 1.12 -13.80 -4.54
CA LYS A 53 -0.06 -14.61 -4.92
C LYS A 53 -0.01 -16.07 -4.46
N ALA A 54 1.19 -16.64 -4.34
CA ALA A 54 1.41 -18.03 -3.92
C ALA A 54 1.86 -18.17 -2.46
N ARG A 55 1.90 -17.07 -1.70
CA ARG A 55 2.40 -17.06 -0.32
C ARG A 55 1.24 -17.06 0.69
N PRO A 56 1.34 -17.84 1.78
CA PRO A 56 0.36 -17.80 2.86
C PRO A 56 0.39 -16.48 3.64
N SER A 57 1.52 -15.77 3.64
CA SER A 57 1.67 -14.44 4.23
C SER A 57 2.21 -13.46 3.21
N GLN A 58 1.58 -12.30 3.11
CA GLN A 58 1.96 -11.24 2.18
C GLN A 58 3.09 -10.40 2.78
N SER A 59 4.17 -10.21 2.04
CA SER A 59 5.29 -9.33 2.42
C SER A 59 5.72 -8.50 1.21
N THR A 60 5.70 -7.19 1.39
CA THR A 60 6.16 -6.20 0.40
C THR A 60 7.57 -5.70 0.72
N THR A 61 8.04 -5.90 1.96
CA THR A 61 9.44 -5.66 2.36
C THR A 61 10.35 -6.85 2.05
N GLY A 62 9.77 -8.05 1.88
CA GLY A 62 10.52 -9.31 1.75
C GLY A 62 10.92 -9.94 3.08
N GLU A 63 10.65 -9.28 4.21
CA GLU A 63 10.85 -9.82 5.55
C GLU A 63 9.61 -10.59 6.02
N GLU A 64 9.83 -11.67 6.75
CA GLU A 64 8.79 -12.43 7.43
C GLU A 64 8.90 -12.13 8.93
N GLY A 65 7.82 -11.62 9.52
CA GLY A 65 7.80 -11.24 10.92
C GLY A 65 6.68 -10.26 11.24
N TYR A 66 6.14 -10.35 12.47
CA TYR A 66 5.01 -9.52 12.88
C TYR A 66 5.32 -8.04 12.75
N GLY A 67 4.53 -7.34 11.93
CA GLY A 67 4.72 -5.92 11.64
C GLY A 67 5.95 -5.58 10.80
N ARG A 68 6.72 -6.57 10.27
CA ARG A 68 7.87 -6.32 9.39
C ARG A 68 7.54 -6.46 7.91
N THR A 69 6.42 -7.09 7.58
CA THR A 69 5.98 -7.46 6.22
C THR A 69 5.67 -6.29 5.28
N HIS A 70 5.18 -5.15 5.78
CA HIS A 70 4.69 -4.04 4.95
C HIS A 70 5.41 -2.74 5.26
N PHE A 71 5.66 -1.86 4.30
CA PHE A 71 6.29 -0.57 4.51
C PHE A 71 5.38 0.41 5.27
N VAL A 72 4.15 0.59 4.80
CA VAL A 72 3.19 1.59 5.29
C VAL A 72 1.82 1.00 5.64
N PHE A 73 1.37 -0.05 4.95
CA PHE A 73 0.07 -0.65 5.15
C PHE A 73 -0.10 -1.18 6.57
N GLU A 74 -1.22 -0.85 7.21
CA GLU A 74 -1.53 -1.19 8.61
C GLU A 74 -0.45 -0.79 9.64
N ARG A 75 0.39 0.19 9.28
CA ARG A 75 1.46 0.71 10.15
C ARG A 75 1.23 2.14 10.60
N ALA A 76 0.00 2.64 10.55
CA ALA A 76 -0.37 3.95 11.07
C ALA A 76 0.16 4.15 12.50
N GLY A 77 0.78 5.30 12.77
CA GLY A 77 1.38 5.60 14.06
C GLY A 77 2.77 5.00 14.29
N ARG A 78 3.26 4.10 13.43
CA ARG A 78 4.63 3.59 13.47
C ARG A 78 5.59 4.49 12.68
N GLN A 79 6.88 4.35 12.97
CA GLN A 79 7.94 5.02 12.22
C GLN A 79 8.09 4.43 10.80
N CYS A 80 8.27 5.32 9.83
CA CYS A 80 8.61 4.98 8.46
C CYS A 80 9.99 4.30 8.41
N ARG A 81 10.09 3.18 7.69
CA ARG A 81 11.38 2.46 7.56
C ARG A 81 12.42 3.19 6.69
N ARG A 82 12.01 4.17 5.88
CA ARG A 82 12.90 4.92 5.01
C ARG A 82 13.42 6.20 5.65
N CYS A 83 12.59 6.92 6.40
CA CYS A 83 12.93 8.25 6.94
C CYS A 83 12.62 8.46 8.43
N GLY A 84 12.03 7.48 9.13
CA GLY A 84 11.67 7.59 10.54
C GLY A 84 10.37 8.36 10.84
N ALA A 85 9.84 9.17 9.91
CA ALA A 85 8.60 9.94 10.13
C ALA A 85 7.38 9.03 10.40
N THR A 86 6.41 9.53 11.17
CA THR A 86 5.20 8.77 11.51
C THR A 86 4.34 8.48 10.27
N ILE A 87 3.97 7.22 10.09
CA ILE A 87 3.03 6.80 9.05
C ILE A 87 1.62 7.31 9.37
N ARG A 88 1.00 7.94 8.37
CA ARG A 88 -0.34 8.53 8.45
C ARG A 88 -1.39 7.57 7.93
N ARG A 89 -2.64 7.74 8.37
CA ARG A 89 -3.82 7.02 7.88
C ARG A 89 -4.97 8.00 7.67
N ALA A 90 -5.67 7.84 6.56
CA ALA A 90 -6.92 8.55 6.26
C ALA A 90 -7.84 7.62 5.48
N ARG A 91 -9.11 8.02 5.30
CA ARG A 91 -10.01 7.33 4.39
C ARG A 91 -10.11 8.11 3.08
N GLN A 92 -10.10 7.39 1.97
CA GLN A 92 -10.14 7.96 0.62
C GLN A 92 -11.27 7.31 -0.18
N GLY A 93 -12.02 8.12 -0.93
CA GLY A 93 -13.24 7.72 -1.63
C GLY A 93 -14.52 8.15 -0.91
N ALA A 94 -15.67 7.90 -1.54
CA ALA A 94 -16.98 8.18 -0.97
C ALA A 94 -17.54 6.95 -0.26
N ALA A 95 -18.26 7.17 0.85
CA ALA A 95 -18.99 6.10 1.53
C ALA A 95 -20.03 5.46 0.58
N PRO A 96 -20.25 4.14 0.64
CA PRO A 96 -19.66 3.16 1.57
C PRO A 96 -18.36 2.50 1.06
N ALA A 97 -17.80 2.99 -0.05
CA ALA A 97 -16.64 2.40 -0.72
C ALA A 97 -15.30 3.03 -0.27
N ASP A 98 -15.31 3.85 0.78
CA ASP A 98 -14.11 4.49 1.31
C ASP A 98 -13.10 3.45 1.80
N ARG A 99 -11.83 3.65 1.43
CA ARG A 99 -10.74 2.75 1.80
C ARG A 99 -9.74 3.47 2.69
N ALA A 100 -9.24 2.78 3.71
CA ALA A 100 -8.16 3.31 4.54
C ALA A 100 -6.87 3.39 3.71
N THR A 101 -6.33 4.58 3.50
CA THR A 101 -5.05 4.79 2.83
C THR A 101 -3.97 5.05 3.87
N TYR A 102 -2.80 4.43 3.70
CA TYR A 102 -1.63 4.54 4.58
C TYR A 102 -0.46 5.10 3.77
N TRP A 103 0.26 6.09 4.31
CA TRP A 103 1.39 6.70 3.61
C TRP A 103 2.38 7.36 4.59
N CYS A 104 3.59 7.62 4.10
CA CYS A 104 4.57 8.45 4.80
C CYS A 104 4.52 9.87 4.26
N GLY A 105 4.11 10.85 5.07
CA GLY A 105 4.03 12.25 4.65
C GLY A 105 5.36 12.93 4.31
N ALA A 106 6.50 12.28 4.64
CA ALA A 106 7.83 12.78 4.30
C ALA A 106 8.42 12.11 3.05
N CYS A 107 8.21 10.79 2.85
CA CYS A 107 8.70 10.08 1.66
C CYS A 107 7.77 10.21 0.45
N GLN A 108 6.51 10.57 0.68
CA GLN A 108 5.49 10.78 -0.35
C GLN A 108 4.95 12.21 -0.21
N ALA A 109 5.87 13.16 -0.02
CA ALA A 109 5.57 14.58 -0.14
C ALA A 109 5.28 14.87 -1.62
N ASP A 110 4.31 15.74 -1.87
CA ASP A 110 3.97 16.18 -3.23
C ASP A 110 5.14 16.94 -3.87
#